data_AF-A0A7C4K4B9-F1
#
_entry.id   AF-A0A7C4K4B9-F1
#
_cell.length_a   1.000
_cell.length_b   1.000
_cell.length_c   1.000
_cell.angle_alpha   90.00
_cell.angle_beta   90.00
_cell.angle_gamma   90.00
#
_symmetry.space_group_name_H-M   'P 1'
#
loop_
_entity.id
_entity.type
_entity.pdbx_description
1 polymer ?
#
loop_
_entity_poly.entity_id
_entity_poly.type
_entity_poly.pdbx_seq_one_letter_code
_entity_poly.pdbx_strand_id
1 'polypeptide(L)' 'MKLAIMQPYFFPYIGYFQLINAVDKFMLYENFTFRKSTWITRNFFNLIITNLLYLIYQ' A
#
# COMPACT_ATOMS: atom_id res chain seq x y z
N MET A 1 15.54 -15.46 -17.83
CA MET A 1 14.19 -15.47 -17.23
C MET A 1 14.16 -14.50 -16.06
N LYS A 2 13.59 -13.31 -16.26
CA LYS A 2 13.40 -12.26 -15.25
C LYS A 2 12.00 -12.36 -14.67
N LEU A 3 11.90 -12.36 -13.35
CA LEU A 3 10.65 -12.41 -12.60
C LEU A 3 10.52 -11.15 -11.75
N ALA A 4 9.38 -10.47 -11.81
CA ALA A 4 9.02 -9.44 -10.84
C ALA A 4 7.83 -9.89 -9.99
N ILE A 5 7.88 -9.54 -8.71
CA ILE A 5 6.80 -9.75 -7.74
C ILE A 5 6.50 -8.39 -7.11
N MET A 6 5.23 -8.00 -7.10
CA MET A 6 4.82 -6.71 -6.55
C MET A 6 3.52 -6.83 -5.77
N GLN A 7 3.45 -6.09 -4.65
CA GLN A 7 2.20 -5.87 -3.94
C GLN A 7 1.31 -4.95 -4.81
N PRO A 8 0.03 -5.26 -5.02
CA PRO A 8 -0.87 -4.36 -5.72
C PRO A 8 -1.20 -3.14 -4.86
N TYR A 9 -1.16 -1.98 -5.50
CA TYR A 9 -1.62 -0.71 -4.97
C TYR A 9 -2.92 -0.34 -5.67
N PHE A 10 -3.83 0.31 -4.93
CA PHE A 10 -5.13 0.74 -5.45
C PHE A 10 -5.02 1.72 -6.62
N PHE A 11 -3.94 2.53 -6.65
CA PHE A 11 -3.61 3.40 -7.78
C PHE A 11 -2.25 2.97 -8.38
N PRO A 12 -2.23 2.22 -9.50
CA PRO A 12 -0.98 1.84 -10.16
C PRO A 12 -0.33 3.08 -10.77
N TYR A 13 0.92 3.33 -10.38
CA TYR A 13 1.73 4.43 -10.93
C TYR A 13 2.62 3.93 -12.08
N ILE A 14 3.22 4.85 -12.82
CA ILE A 14 4.02 4.57 -14.05
C ILE A 14 5.06 3.45 -13.88
N GLY A 15 5.63 3.30 -12.68
CA GLY A 15 6.61 2.28 -12.35
C GLY A 15 6.08 0.84 -12.48
N TYR A 16 4.78 0.60 -12.33
CA TYR A 16 4.17 -0.71 -12.60
C TYR A 16 4.40 -1.14 -14.05
N PHE A 17 4.08 -0.24 -14.98
CA PHE A 17 4.15 -0.52 -16.40
C PHE A 17 5.61 -0.70 -16.86
N GLN A 18 6.52 0.08 -16.27
CA GLN A 18 7.95 -0.09 -16.50
C GLN A 18 8.45 -1.45 -16.00
N LEU A 19 8.01 -1.90 -14.82
CA LEU A 19 8.40 -3.18 -14.24
C LEU A 19 7.86 -4.36 -15.06
N ILE A 20 6.58 -4.28 -15.48
CA ILE A 20 5.94 -5.28 -16.35
C ILE A 20 6.69 -5.42 -17.67
N ASN A 21 7.09 -4.30 -18.29
CA ASN A 21 7.83 -4.31 -19.55
C ASN A 21 9.27 -4.82 -19.42
N ALA A 22 9.83 -4.84 -18.20
CA ALA A 22 11.23 -5.21 -17.96
C ALA A 22 11.44 -6.70 -17.63
N VAL A 23 10.36 -7.49 -17.44
CA VAL A 23 10.42 -8.88 -16.96
C VAL A 23 9.67 -9.85 -17.88
N ASP A 24 10.09 -11.11 -17.86
CA ASP A 24 9.45 -12.20 -18.62
C ASP A 24 8.17 -12.69 -17.93
N LYS A 25 8.10 -12.58 -16.60
CA LYS A 25 6.94 -12.95 -15.79
C LYS A 25 6.74 -11.96 -14.66
N PHE A 26 5.50 -11.50 -14.49
CA PHE A 26 5.10 -10.58 -13.43
C PHE A 26 4.04 -11.26 -12.55
N MET A 27 4.24 -11.25 -11.23
CA MET A 27 3.31 -11.82 -10.26
C MET A 27 2.84 -10.76 -9.28
N LEU A 28 1.52 -10.68 -9.09
CA LEU A 28 0.92 -9.91 -8.00
C LEU A 28 0.88 -10.78 -6.76
N TYR A 29 1.42 -10.27 -5.64
CA TYR A 29 1.43 -10.97 -4.37
C TYR A 29 0.53 -10.26 -3.35
N GLU A 30 -0.56 -10.91 -2.98
CA GLU A 30 -1.63 -10.35 -2.14
C GLU A 30 -1.75 -11.00 -0.77
N ASN A 31 -0.78 -11.81 -0.33
CA ASN A 31 -0.78 -12.35 1.04
C ASN A 31 -0.23 -11.31 2.02
N PHE A 32 -1.02 -10.28 2.31
CA PHE A 32 -0.77 -9.39 3.43
C PHE A 32 -1.52 -9.88 4.67
N THR A 33 -0.80 -10.49 5.62
CA THR A 33 -1.32 -10.60 6.98
C THR A 33 -1.34 -9.20 7.60
N PHE A 34 -2.52 -8.72 7.98
CA PHE A 34 -2.65 -7.41 8.62
C PHE A 34 -1.73 -7.32 9.85
N ARG A 35 -0.66 -6.51 9.76
CA ARG A 35 0.26 -6.26 10.86
C ARG A 35 -0.21 -5.02 11.64
N LYS A 36 -0.80 -5.25 12.82
CA LYS A 36 -1.28 -4.22 13.76
C LYS A 36 -0.21 -3.19 14.19
N SER A 37 1.09 -3.47 14.01
CA SER A 37 2.19 -2.65 14.55
C SER A 37 2.94 -1.82 13.50
N THR A 38 2.46 -1.69 12.27
CA THR A 38 3.12 -0.80 11.29
C THR A 38 2.90 0.67 11.63
N TRP A 39 3.88 1.52 11.30
CA TRP A 39 3.77 2.98 11.45
C TRP A 39 2.51 3.54 10.78
N ILE A 40 2.14 2.97 9.62
CA ILE A 40 0.93 3.32 8.88
C ILE A 40 -0.31 3.06 9.75
N THR A 41 -0.47 1.87 10.31
CA THR A 41 -1.62 1.55 11.17
C THR A 41 -1.64 2.36 12.47
N ARG A 42 -0.48 2.63 13.07
CA ARG A 42 -0.38 3.34 14.36
C ARG A 42 -0.55 4.85 14.25
N ASN A 43 0.05 5.47 13.23
CA ASN A 43 0.12 6.93 13.14
C ASN A 43 -0.87 7.51 12.14
N PHE A 44 -1.08 6.88 10.99
CA PHE A 44 -2.02 7.41 9.99
C PHE A 44 -3.47 7.31 10.49
N PHE A 45 -3.86 6.15 11.03
CA PHE A 45 -5.21 5.94 11.53
C PHE A 45 -5.51 6.80 12.78
N ASN A 46 -4.55 6.90 13.70
CA ASN A 46 -4.71 7.73 14.89
C ASN A 46 -4.80 9.22 14.53
N LEU A 47 -3.99 9.69 13.58
CA LEU A 47 -4.02 11.08 13.14
C LEU A 47 -5.33 11.43 12.42
N ILE A 48 -5.91 10.49 11.67
CA ILE A 48 -7.26 10.63 11.09
C ILE A 48 -8.33 10.70 12.18
N ILE A 49 -8.32 9.78 13.14
CA ILE A 49 -9.30 9.76 14.24
C ILE A 49 -9.22 11.04 15.07
N THR A 50 -8.00 11.48 15.42
CA THR A 50 -7.81 12.66 16.28
C THR A 50 -8.33 13.93 15.59
N ASN A 51 -8.08 14.08 14.28
CA ASN A 51 -8.63 15.20 13.51
C ASN A 51 -10.15 15.13 13.35
N LEU A 52 -10.72 13.93 13.15
CA LEU A 52 -12.17 13.75 13.07
C LEU A 52 -12.86 14.07 14.40
N LEU A 53 -12.28 13.65 15.53
CA LEU A 53 -12.81 13.98 16.85
C LEU A 53 -12.74 15.49 17.10
N TYR A 54 -11.62 16.15 16.77
CA TYR A 54 -11.48 17.61 16.90
C TYR A 54 -12.57 18.39 16.15
N LEU A 55 -12.97 17.93 14.97
CA LEU A 55 -14.04 18.54 14.16
C LEU A 55 -15.45 18.31 14.72
N ILE A 56 -15.66 17.29 15.55
CA ILE A 56 -16.97 16.98 16.18
C ILE A 56 -17.14 17.72 17.51
N TYR A 57 -16.04 18.04 18.20
CA TYR A 57 -16.04 18.73 19.49
C TYR A 57 -15.86 20.27 19.39
N GLN A 58 -15.82 20.83 18.17
CA GLN A 58 -16.00 22.26 17.89
C GLN A 58 -17.44 22.56 17.50
#